data_AF-A0A9Q0X493-F1
#
_entry.id   AF-A0A9Q0X493-F1
#
_cell.length_a   1.000
_cell.length_b   1.000
_cell.length_c   1.000
_cell.angle_alpha   90.00
_cell.angle_beta   90.00
_cell.angle_gamma   90.00
#
_symmetry.space_group_name_H-M   'P 1'
#
loop_
_entity.id
_entity.type
_entity.pdbx_description
1 polymer ?
#
loop_
_entity_poly.entity_id
_entity_poly.type
_entity_poly.pdbx_seq_one_letter_code
_entity_poly.pdbx_strand_id
1 'polypeptide(L)'
;MTENNSNASVSSSSSLNSSIPDTEDDHTIASILAEGNSQGRLGKRLSHLDSVPHTPRVNSEIPDVNDATLDHERLSIRLATYGLEELHMEGDGNCQFRALADQLFRSPDYHKHARKQIVKQTLLANFKYIHVPGGIHKST
;
A
#
# COMPACT_ATOMS: atom_id res chain seq x y z
N MET A 1 21.18 -49.28 -19.82
CA MET A 1 22.10 -48.58 -18.91
C MET A 1 21.82 -47.10 -19.12
N THR A 2 20.66 -46.58 -18.69
CA THR A 2 20.38 -46.07 -17.32
C THR A 2 21.54 -45.25 -16.78
N GLU A 3 21.35 -43.95 -16.59
CA GLU A 3 21.22 -43.33 -15.26
C GLU A 3 20.43 -42.01 -15.35
N ASN A 4 19.33 -41.96 -14.59
CA ASN A 4 18.67 -40.74 -14.14
C ASN A 4 19.61 -40.03 -13.15
N ASN A 5 19.65 -38.69 -13.17
CA ASN A 5 20.03 -37.97 -11.96
C ASN A 5 19.12 -36.76 -11.72
N SER A 6 18.18 -36.97 -10.82
CA SER A 6 17.40 -35.95 -10.14
C SER A 6 18.31 -35.10 -9.25
N ASN A 7 18.22 -33.77 -9.31
CA ASN A 7 18.65 -32.89 -8.23
C ASN A 7 17.68 -31.70 -8.21
N ALA A 8 16.66 -31.76 -7.36
CA ALA A 8 16.68 -31.30 -5.97
C ALA A 8 16.43 -29.78 -5.90
N SER A 9 15.25 -29.46 -5.37
CA SER A 9 14.77 -28.15 -4.96
C SER A 9 15.80 -27.39 -4.12
N VAL A 10 16.25 -26.25 -4.61
CA VAL A 10 16.94 -25.24 -3.79
C VAL A 10 15.92 -24.24 -3.28
N SER A 11 15.30 -24.58 -2.16
CA SER A 11 14.54 -23.64 -1.34
C SER A 11 15.51 -22.58 -0.82
N SER A 12 15.36 -21.32 -1.24
CA SER A 12 16.07 -20.20 -0.64
C SER A 12 15.44 -19.88 0.72
N SER A 13 16.01 -20.46 1.78
CA SER A 13 15.73 -20.07 3.16
C SER A 13 16.42 -18.74 3.45
N SER A 14 15.69 -17.64 3.46
CA SER A 14 16.18 -16.37 4.01
C SER A 14 16.17 -16.45 5.54
N SER A 15 17.36 -16.64 6.10
CA SER A 15 17.63 -16.68 7.54
C SER A 15 17.16 -15.41 8.25
N LEU A 16 16.40 -15.62 9.32
CA LEU A 16 16.04 -14.61 10.31
C LEU A 16 17.28 -14.27 11.15
N ASN A 17 17.80 -13.06 11.02
CA ASN A 17 18.50 -12.35 12.11
C ASN A 17 18.85 -10.92 11.71
N SER A 18 18.15 -9.94 12.28
CA SER A 18 18.79 -8.78 12.91
C SER A 18 17.84 -8.21 13.96
N SER A 19 18.17 -8.44 15.22
CA SER A 19 17.56 -7.75 16.35
C SER A 19 18.25 -6.39 16.47
N ILE A 20 17.73 -5.40 15.74
CA ILE A 20 18.04 -3.98 16.01
C ILE A 20 16.81 -3.42 16.70
N PRO A 21 16.94 -2.82 17.91
CA PRO A 21 15.82 -2.11 18.52
C PRO A 21 15.55 -0.87 17.66
N ASP A 22 14.51 -0.96 16.84
CA ASP A 22 14.00 0.04 15.88
C ASP A 22 13.32 1.23 16.61
N THR A 23 13.87 1.66 17.76
CA THR A 23 13.22 2.63 18.67
C THR A 23 13.39 4.07 18.21
N GLU A 24 14.35 4.36 17.34
CA GLU A 24 14.62 5.72 16.85
C GLU A 24 13.51 6.21 15.91
N ASP A 25 12.98 5.30 15.09
CA ASP A 25 11.80 5.55 14.25
C ASP A 25 10.57 5.82 15.12
N ASP A 26 10.41 5.09 16.24
CA ASP A 26 9.26 5.23 17.13
C ASP A 26 9.18 6.62 17.78
N HIS A 27 10.32 7.22 18.14
CA HIS A 27 10.36 8.58 18.73
C HIS A 27 9.99 9.67 17.72
N THR A 28 10.42 9.51 16.48
CA THR A 28 10.12 10.45 15.40
C THR A 28 8.65 10.34 14.99
N ILE A 29 8.11 9.13 14.94
CA ILE A 29 6.67 8.88 14.76
C ILE A 29 5.86 9.46 15.92
N ALA A 30 6.29 9.26 17.16
CA ALA A 30 5.61 9.81 18.33
C ALA A 30 5.55 11.35 18.27
N SER A 31 6.62 11.99 17.80
CA SER A 31 6.67 13.44 17.62
C SER A 31 5.72 13.91 16.51
N ILE A 32 5.70 13.23 15.35
CA ILE A 32 4.79 13.54 14.24
C ILE A 32 3.32 13.31 14.64
N LEU A 33 3.03 12.24 15.40
CA LEU A 33 1.69 11.96 15.91
C LEU A 33 1.27 12.97 16.99
N ALA A 34 2.20 13.44 17.83
CA ALA A 34 1.93 14.46 18.84
C ALA A 34 1.62 15.82 18.21
N GLU A 35 2.34 16.22 17.16
CA GLU A 35 2.02 17.42 16.37
C GLU A 35 0.75 17.25 15.52
N GLY A 36 0.45 16.02 15.10
CA GLY A 36 -0.77 15.64 14.39
C GLY A 36 -2.04 15.54 15.25
N ASN A 37 -1.93 15.62 16.59
CA ASN A 37 -3.06 15.50 17.52
C ASN A 37 -3.96 16.76 17.57
N SER A 38 -3.85 17.66 16.59
CA SER A 38 -4.92 18.61 16.30
C SER A 38 -6.11 17.89 15.65
N GLN A 39 -6.89 17.18 16.48
CA GLN A 39 -8.32 16.90 16.28
C GLN A 39 -8.70 16.32 14.90
N GLY A 40 -8.49 15.03 14.66
CA GLY A 40 -9.19 14.29 13.58
C GLY A 40 -9.04 14.88 12.17
N ARG A 41 -7.99 15.67 11.92
CA ARG A 41 -7.81 16.42 10.66
C ARG A 41 -7.62 15.52 9.45
N LEU A 42 -7.06 14.33 9.60
CA LEU A 42 -6.77 13.46 8.44
C LEU A 42 -8.04 13.06 7.68
N GLY A 43 -9.10 12.65 8.39
CA GLY A 43 -10.38 12.27 7.75
C GLY A 43 -11.23 13.46 7.27
N LYS A 44 -11.04 14.65 7.86
CA LYS A 44 -11.79 15.88 7.51
C LYS A 44 -11.18 16.67 6.35
N ARG A 45 -9.94 16.37 5.93
CA ARG A 45 -9.22 17.14 4.91
C ARG A 45 -9.94 17.19 3.55
N LEU A 46 -10.68 16.14 3.20
CA LEU A 46 -11.31 16.00 1.88
C LEU A 46 -12.83 15.92 1.95
N SER A 47 -13.45 16.17 3.11
CA SER A 47 -14.91 16.05 3.28
C SER A 47 -15.71 17.10 2.51
N HIS A 48 -15.04 18.12 1.96
CA HIS A 48 -15.63 19.18 1.15
C HIS A 48 -15.55 18.90 -0.36
N LEU A 49 -14.89 17.81 -0.78
CA LEU A 49 -14.76 17.48 -2.20
C LEU A 49 -16.01 16.74 -2.69
N ASP A 50 -16.64 17.28 -3.73
CA ASP A 50 -17.78 16.64 -4.38
C ASP A 50 -17.35 15.35 -5.10
N SER A 51 -18.14 14.29 -5.00
CA SER A 51 -17.83 13.02 -5.65
C SER A 51 -18.03 13.10 -7.16
N VAL A 52 -16.99 12.83 -7.94
CA VAL A 52 -17.09 12.66 -9.39
C VAL A 52 -17.59 11.23 -9.69
N PRO A 53 -18.70 11.08 -10.45
CA PRO A 53 -19.16 9.76 -10.90
C PRO A 53 -18.02 9.02 -11.60
N HIS A 54 -17.70 7.83 -11.11
CA HIS A 54 -16.67 6.98 -11.71
C HIS A 54 -17.15 5.55 -11.76
N THR A 55 -16.81 4.87 -12.85
CA THR A 55 -17.01 3.43 -13.01
C THR A 55 -15.68 2.74 -12.70
N PRO A 56 -15.58 1.97 -11.61
CA PRO A 56 -14.38 1.20 -11.32
C PRO A 56 -14.06 0.24 -12.48
N ARG A 57 -12.78 0.15 -12.84
CA ARG A 57 -12.25 -0.80 -13.82
C ARG A 57 -11.23 -1.68 -13.12
N VAL A 58 -11.26 -2.97 -13.40
CA VAL A 58 -10.22 -3.92 -13.00
C VAL A 58 -9.30 -4.09 -14.20
N ASN A 59 -8.02 -3.77 -14.04
CA ASN A 59 -7.03 -4.00 -15.09
C ASN A 59 -6.64 -5.47 -15.05
N SER A 60 -6.92 -6.22 -16.13
CA SER A 60 -6.52 -7.62 -16.28
C SER A 60 -5.08 -7.77 -16.74
N GLU A 61 -4.58 -6.79 -17.48
CA GLU A 61 -3.24 -6.74 -18.06
C GLU A 61 -2.65 -5.34 -17.89
N ILE A 62 -1.34 -5.21 -18.11
CA ILE A 62 -0.68 -3.89 -18.11
C ILE A 62 -1.19 -3.13 -19.34
N PRO A 63 -1.75 -1.91 -19.18
CA PRO A 63 -2.24 -1.12 -20.31
C PRO A 63 -1.09 -0.75 -21.26
N ASP A 64 -1.43 -0.53 -22.53
CA ASP A 64 -0.46 0.01 -23.47
C ASP A 64 -0.13 1.48 -23.17
N VAL A 65 0.85 2.04 -23.89
CA VAL A 65 1.34 3.40 -23.66
C VAL A 65 0.25 4.45 -23.91
N ASN A 66 -0.62 4.24 -24.90
CA ASN A 66 -1.68 5.19 -25.24
C ASN A 66 -2.75 5.18 -24.14
N ASP A 67 -3.21 4.00 -23.72
CA ASP A 67 -4.18 3.84 -22.65
C ASP A 67 -3.64 4.39 -21.31
N ALA A 68 -2.38 4.10 -20.98
CA ALA A 68 -1.73 4.63 -19.79
C ALA A 68 -1.64 6.17 -19.81
N THR A 69 -1.37 6.75 -20.98
CA THR A 69 -1.32 8.21 -21.16
C THR A 69 -2.69 8.84 -20.94
N LEU A 70 -3.75 8.27 -21.54
CA LEU A 70 -5.12 8.75 -21.37
C LEU A 70 -5.59 8.63 -19.92
N ASP A 71 -5.26 7.54 -19.23
CA ASP A 71 -5.57 7.37 -17.81
C ASP A 71 -4.83 8.40 -16.93
N HIS A 72 -3.58 8.74 -17.28
CA HIS A 72 -2.82 9.78 -16.57
C HIS A 72 -3.39 11.19 -16.79
N GLU A 73 -3.78 11.53 -18.02
CA GLU A 73 -4.48 12.80 -18.31
C GLU A 73 -5.80 12.90 -17.53
N ARG A 74 -6.56 11.80 -17.48
CA ARG A 74 -7.82 11.74 -16.71
C ARG A 74 -7.59 11.94 -15.22
N LEU A 75 -6.51 11.36 -14.66
CA LEU A 75 -6.12 11.58 -13.28
C LEU A 75 -5.76 13.05 -13.03
N SER A 76 -4.95 13.64 -13.91
CA SER A 76 -4.50 15.04 -13.82
C SER A 76 -5.68 16.03 -13.79
N ILE A 77 -6.65 15.87 -14.71
CA ILE A 77 -7.87 16.69 -14.74
C ILE A 77 -8.65 16.59 -13.42
N ARG A 78 -8.76 15.38 -12.86
CA ARG A 78 -9.48 15.15 -11.61
C ARG A 78 -8.76 15.77 -10.41
N LEU A 79 -7.44 15.65 -10.34
CA LEU A 79 -6.66 16.29 -9.28
C LEU A 79 -6.79 17.82 -9.34
N ALA A 80 -6.70 18.41 -10.53
CA ALA A 80 -6.89 19.84 -10.75
C ALA A 80 -8.28 20.33 -10.30
N THR A 81 -9.33 19.53 -10.54
CA THR A 81 -10.71 19.83 -10.11
C THR A 81 -10.81 20.04 -8.59
N TYR A 82 -9.96 19.35 -7.83
CA TYR A 82 -9.94 19.41 -6.37
C TYR A 82 -8.78 20.24 -5.79
N GLY A 83 -8.00 20.92 -6.64
CA GLY A 83 -6.80 21.65 -6.20
C GLY A 83 -5.74 20.73 -5.58
N LEU A 84 -5.67 19.49 -6.04
CA LEU A 84 -4.69 18.49 -5.61
C LEU A 84 -3.62 18.32 -6.68
N GLU A 85 -2.49 17.74 -6.28
CA GLU A 85 -1.36 17.42 -7.15
C GLU A 85 -0.92 15.98 -6.92
N GLU A 86 -0.37 15.35 -7.96
CA GLU A 86 0.20 14.01 -7.88
C GLU A 86 1.60 14.08 -7.26
N LEU A 87 1.81 13.29 -6.21
CA LEU A 87 3.15 13.05 -5.68
C LEU A 87 3.70 11.78 -6.32
N HIS A 88 4.79 11.91 -7.08
CA HIS A 88 5.46 10.76 -7.66
C HIS A 88 6.07 9.88 -6.57
N MET A 89 5.79 8.58 -6.63
CA MET A 89 6.28 7.58 -5.69
C MET A 89 7.17 6.57 -6.41
N GLU A 90 8.14 6.01 -5.68
CA GLU A 90 8.96 4.91 -6.21
C GLU A 90 8.07 3.73 -6.64
N GLY A 91 8.25 3.27 -7.88
CA GLY A 91 7.53 2.13 -8.47
C GLY A 91 8.04 0.78 -7.98
N ASP A 92 8.22 0.61 -6.67
CA ASP A 92 8.66 -0.64 -6.03
C ASP A 92 7.47 -1.44 -5.45
N GLY A 93 7.75 -2.61 -4.89
CA GLY A 93 6.74 -3.44 -4.21
C GLY A 93 6.20 -2.85 -2.90
N ASN A 94 6.70 -1.69 -2.46
CA ASN A 94 6.26 -0.98 -1.25
C ASN A 94 5.47 0.30 -1.57
N CYS A 95 5.29 0.65 -2.84
CA CYS A 95 4.72 1.92 -3.29
C CYS A 95 3.42 2.31 -2.58
N GLN A 96 2.52 1.35 -2.34
CA GLN A 96 1.27 1.59 -1.61
C GLN A 96 1.52 1.99 -0.15
N PHE A 97 2.45 1.34 0.54
CA PHE A 97 2.81 1.68 1.92
C PHE A 97 3.60 2.98 1.99
N ARG A 98 4.42 3.28 0.98
CA ARG A 98 5.13 4.56 0.87
C ARG A 98 4.15 5.71 0.69
N ALA A 99 3.15 5.56 -0.18
CA ALA A 99 2.11 6.58 -0.38
C ALA A 99 1.31 6.83 0.89
N LEU A 100 0.93 5.77 1.61
CA LEU A 100 0.25 5.89 2.91
C LEU A 100 1.15 6.55 3.96
N ALA A 101 2.43 6.19 4.01
CA ALA A 101 3.39 6.76 4.93
C ALA A 101 3.58 8.26 4.69
N ASP A 102 3.69 8.70 3.44
CA ASP A 102 3.73 10.12 3.11
C ASP A 102 2.45 10.86 3.56
N GLN A 103 1.27 10.30 3.27
CA GLN A 103 0.01 10.95 3.64
C GLN A 103 -0.20 11.11 5.15
N LEU A 104 0.32 10.16 5.95
CA LEU A 104 0.16 10.11 7.41
C LEU A 104 1.31 10.80 8.16
N PHE A 105 2.55 10.55 7.73
CA PHE A 105 3.78 10.95 8.43
C PHE A 105 4.60 11.99 7.68
N ARG A 106 4.19 12.40 6.48
CA ARG A 106 4.95 13.31 5.60
C ARG A 106 6.35 12.80 5.26
N SER A 107 6.52 11.49 5.29
CA SER A 107 7.75 10.83 4.84
C SER A 107 7.43 9.42 4.32
N PRO A 108 7.80 9.11 3.07
CA PRO A 108 7.60 7.79 2.49
C PRO A 108 8.51 6.72 3.10
N ASP A 109 9.56 7.12 3.84
CA ASP A 109 10.52 6.21 4.47
C ASP A 109 9.89 5.40 5.62
N TYR A 110 8.80 5.91 6.20
CA TYR A 110 8.01 5.21 7.21
C TYR A 110 7.17 4.04 6.65
N HIS A 111 7.35 3.65 5.39
CA HIS A 111 6.58 2.58 4.76
C HIS A 111 6.64 1.23 5.51
N LYS A 112 7.76 0.90 6.18
CA LYS A 112 7.89 -0.30 7.02
C LYS A 112 6.95 -0.24 8.23
N HIS A 113 6.92 0.90 8.92
CA HIS A 113 6.03 1.11 10.05
C HIS A 113 4.56 1.07 9.61
N ALA A 114 4.21 1.77 8.53
CA ALA A 114 2.86 1.74 7.97
C ALA A 114 2.41 0.31 7.66
N ARG A 115 3.24 -0.48 6.98
CA ARG A 115 2.98 -1.90 6.69
C ARG A 115 2.77 -2.72 7.97
N LYS A 116 3.65 -2.57 8.97
CA LYS A 116 3.55 -3.29 10.25
C LYS A 116 2.22 -3.01 10.95
N GLN A 117 1.79 -1.74 11.01
CA GLN A 117 0.52 -1.36 11.64
C GLN A 117 -0.69 -1.86 10.86
N ILE A 118 -0.68 -1.75 9.53
CA ILE A 118 -1.78 -2.23 8.69
C ILE A 118 -1.95 -3.74 8.83
N VAL A 119 -0.86 -4.51 8.73
CA VAL A 119 -0.91 -5.96 8.90
C VAL A 119 -1.40 -6.32 10.29
N LYS A 120 -0.91 -5.64 11.34
CA LYS A 120 -1.40 -5.83 12.71
C LYS A 120 -2.92 -5.58 12.80
N GLN A 121 -3.42 -4.48 12.24
CA GLN A 121 -4.85 -4.16 12.29
C GLN A 121 -5.69 -5.16 11.48
N THR A 122 -5.28 -5.52 10.26
CA THR A 122 -6.00 -6.49 9.43
C THR A 122 -6.00 -7.86 10.09
N LEU A 123 -4.86 -8.30 10.62
CA LEU A 123 -4.75 -9.61 11.28
C LEU A 123 -5.47 -9.66 12.64
N LEU A 124 -5.50 -8.56 13.39
CA LEU A 124 -6.30 -8.47 14.62
C LEU A 124 -7.81 -8.33 14.32
N ALA A 125 -8.16 -7.72 13.18
CA ALA A 125 -9.53 -7.60 12.70
C ALA A 125 -10.03 -8.85 11.94
N ASN A 126 -9.26 -9.95 11.90
CA ASN A 126 -9.55 -11.21 11.20
C ASN A 126 -10.81 -11.97 11.67
N PHE A 127 -11.77 -11.32 12.33
CA PHE A 127 -13.16 -11.81 12.33
C PHE A 127 -14.03 -11.21 11.19
N LYS A 128 -13.53 -10.28 10.36
CA LYS A 128 -14.40 -9.62 9.35
C LYS A 128 -13.89 -9.46 7.92
N TYR A 129 -12.58 -9.51 7.65
CA TYR A 129 -12.07 -9.27 6.28
C TYR A 129 -10.96 -10.24 5.89
N ILE A 130 -11.34 -11.43 5.42
CA ILE A 130 -10.45 -12.29 4.63
C ILE A 130 -10.76 -12.03 3.15
N HIS A 131 -9.92 -11.25 2.48
CA HIS A 131 -9.88 -11.26 1.02
C HIS A 131 -8.94 -12.40 0.59
N VAL A 132 -9.52 -13.55 0.23
CA VAL A 132 -8.78 -14.63 -0.44
C VAL A 132 -8.83 -14.33 -1.95
N PRO A 133 -7.68 -14.09 -2.61
CA PRO A 133 -7.65 -14.07 -4.05
C PRO A 133 -7.81 -15.51 -4.56
N GLY A 134 -9.02 -15.84 -5.01
CA GLY A 134 -9.35 -17.13 -5.60
C GLY A 134 -10.65 -17.73 -5.05
N GLY A 135 -11.74 -17.61 -5.83
CA GLY A 135 -12.90 -18.51 -5.85
C GLY A 135 -13.64 -18.79 -4.54
N ILE A 136 -14.91 -18.36 -4.47
CA ILE A 136 -15.86 -18.83 -3.45
C ILE A 136 -16.11 -20.34 -3.67
N HIS A 137 -15.45 -21.19 -2.89
CA HIS A 137 -15.92 -22.56 -2.69
C HIS A 137 -16.86 -22.58 -1.48
N LYS A 138 -18.15 -22.78 -1.76
CA LYS A 138 -19.13 -23.15 -0.71
C LYS A 138 -18.82 -24.58 -0.30
N SER A 139 -18.30 -24.78 0.91
CA SER A 139 -18.37 -26.09 1.55
C SER A 139 -19.81 -26.33 2.00
N THR A 140 -20.43 -27.36 1.42
CA THR A 140 -21.57 -28.09 2.00
C THR A 140 -21.20 -28.69 3.35
#